data_AF-A0A7T8BB10-F1
#
_entry.id   AF-A0A7T8BB10-F1
#
_cell.length_a   1.000
_cell.length_b   1.000
_cell.length_c   1.000
_cell.angle_alpha   90.00
_cell.angle_beta   90.00
_cell.angle_gamma   90.00
#
_symmetry.space_group_name_H-M   'P 1'
#
loop_
_entity.id
_entity.type
_entity.pdbx_description
1 polymer ?
#
loop_
_entity_poly.entity_id
_entity_poly.type
_entity_poly.pdbx_seq_one_letter_code
_entity_poly.pdbx_strand_id
1 'polypeptide(L)'
;MIPLYSTVCTLLLLHEIESAYEKEWEILHLPGKITGFLLMHIPIIAVMFLGLYWLAAGFPAGNIVSLIVGIAGLFPFTVHKLLVRRKEHFGSLTSNIIIIASGITGIALAALSIGRLL
;
A
#
# COMPACT_ATOMS: atom_id res chain seq x y z
N MET A 1 0.63 11.96 11.67
CA MET A 1 1.29 10.67 11.42
C MET A 1 0.31 9.51 11.55
N ILE A 2 -0.20 9.17 12.74
CA ILE A 2 -1.10 8.02 12.93
C ILE A 2 -2.33 8.03 11.99
N PRO A 3 -3.13 9.13 11.89
CA PRO A 3 -4.29 9.11 10.99
C PRO A 3 -3.90 8.90 9.52
N LEU A 4 -2.84 9.58 9.06
CA LEU A 4 -2.34 9.46 7.71
C LEU A 4 -1.79 8.04 7.41
N TYR A 5 -1.05 7.46 8.36
CA TYR A 5 -0.57 6.09 8.29
C TYR A 5 -1.74 5.10 8.12
N SER A 6 -2.76 5.23 8.96
CA SER A 6 -3.97 4.41 8.88
C SER A 6 -4.70 4.61 7.55
N THR A 7 -4.78 5.85 7.05
CA THR A 7 -5.36 6.13 5.72
C THR A 7 -4.61 5.43 4.60
N VAL A 8 -3.28 5.54 4.56
CA VAL A 8 -2.46 4.85 3.54
C VAL A 8 -2.65 3.34 3.63
N CYS A 9 -2.63 2.79 4.84
CA CYS A 9 -2.87 1.37 5.07
C CYS A 9 -4.25 0.92 4.56
N THR A 10 -5.31 1.67 4.88
CA THR A 10 -6.66 1.37 4.41
C THR A 10 -6.76 1.41 2.90
N LEU A 11 -6.18 2.42 2.24
CA LEU A 11 -6.21 2.54 0.78
C LEU A 11 -5.44 1.41 0.09
N LEU A 12 -4.26 1.05 0.63
CA LEU A 12 -3.51 -0.12 0.17
C LEU A 12 -4.33 -1.40 0.33
N LEU A 13 -4.93 -1.65 1.50
CA LEU A 13 -5.74 -2.85 1.71
C LEU A 13 -6.97 -2.91 0.80
N LEU A 14 -7.66 -1.79 0.59
CA LEU A 14 -8.77 -1.73 -0.36
C LEU A 14 -8.32 -2.04 -1.79
N HIS A 15 -7.15 -1.53 -2.18
CA HIS A 15 -6.54 -1.86 -3.45
C HIS A 15 -6.19 -3.36 -3.54
N GLU A 16 -5.59 -3.96 -2.50
CA GLU A 16 -5.23 -5.38 -2.50
C GLU A 16 -6.48 -6.30 -2.53
N ILE A 17 -7.61 -5.87 -1.96
CA ILE A 17 -8.89 -6.57 -2.08
C ILE A 17 -9.37 -6.56 -3.55
N GLU A 18 -9.32 -5.40 -4.22
CA GLU A 18 -9.64 -5.30 -5.64
C GLU A 18 -8.65 -6.08 -6.51
N SER A 19 -7.37 -6.02 -6.17
CA SER A 19 -6.28 -6.76 -6.83
C SER A 19 -6.48 -8.26 -6.77
N ALA A 20 -6.96 -8.78 -5.63
CA ALA A 20 -7.31 -10.19 -5.53
C ALA A 20 -8.48 -10.59 -6.45
N TYR A 21 -9.47 -9.69 -6.62
CA TYR A 21 -10.58 -9.90 -7.55
C TYR A 21 -10.13 -9.86 -9.01
N GLU A 22 -9.27 -8.89 -9.35
CA GLU A 22 -8.64 -8.70 -10.66
C GLU A 22 -7.52 -9.72 -10.97
N LYS A 23 -7.26 -10.64 -10.03
CA LYS A 23 -6.21 -11.66 -10.11
C LYS A 23 -4.85 -11.07 -10.47
N GLU A 24 -4.42 -10.03 -9.76
CA GLU A 24 -3.18 -9.32 -10.09
C GLU A 24 -1.94 -10.24 -10.09
N TRP A 25 -1.97 -11.37 -9.37
CA TRP A 25 -0.94 -12.39 -9.49
C TRP A 25 -0.74 -12.91 -10.93
N GLU A 26 -1.77 -12.91 -11.79
CA GLU A 26 -1.66 -13.24 -13.22
C GLU A 26 -1.03 -12.08 -14.00
N ILE A 27 -1.30 -10.83 -13.60
CA ILE A 27 -0.74 -9.62 -14.20
C ILE A 27 0.77 -9.51 -13.89
N LEU A 28 1.13 -9.74 -12.64
CA LEU A 28 2.49 -9.65 -12.10
C LEU A 28 3.26 -10.97 -12.21
N HIS A 29 2.65 -12.02 -12.77
CA HIS A 29 3.25 -13.35 -12.94
C HIS A 29 3.79 -13.94 -11.61
N LEU A 30 3.06 -13.72 -10.52
CA LEU A 30 3.43 -14.23 -9.19
C LEU A 30 3.15 -15.74 -9.09
N PRO A 31 4.06 -16.52 -8.49
CA PRO A 31 3.86 -17.96 -8.30
C PRO A 31 2.78 -18.24 -7.23
N GLY A 32 2.20 -19.44 -7.28
CA GLY A 32 1.27 -19.91 -6.24
C GLY A 32 -0.16 -19.37 -6.33
N LYS A 33 -0.49 -18.56 -7.36
CA LYS A 33 -1.84 -18.02 -7.60
C LYS A 33 -2.38 -17.32 -6.34
N ILE A 34 -3.67 -17.51 -6.02
CA ILE A 34 -4.31 -16.96 -4.83
C ILE A 34 -3.62 -17.37 -3.53
N THR A 35 -3.10 -18.59 -3.41
CA THR A 35 -2.40 -19.04 -2.19
C THR A 35 -1.11 -18.28 -1.98
N GLY A 36 -0.30 -18.12 -3.02
CA GLY A 36 0.93 -17.32 -2.97
C GLY A 36 0.64 -15.85 -2.65
N PHE A 37 -0.41 -15.29 -3.27
CA PHE A 37 -0.86 -13.93 -3.01
C PHE A 37 -1.25 -13.73 -1.53
N LEU A 38 -2.06 -14.62 -0.95
CA LEU A 38 -2.42 -14.56 0.47
C LEU A 38 -1.21 -14.71 1.40
N LEU A 39 -0.33 -15.68 1.14
CA LEU A 39 0.86 -15.91 1.96
C LEU A 39 1.81 -14.71 1.97
N MET A 40 1.91 -13.98 0.85
CA MET A 40 2.68 -12.73 0.77
C MET A 40 2.04 -11.61 1.60
N HIS A 41 0.70 -11.53 1.60
CA HIS A 41 -0.03 -10.48 2.30
C HIS A 41 -0.03 -10.64 3.82
N ILE A 42 0.00 -11.87 4.35
CA ILE A 42 0.06 -12.11 5.80
C ILE A 42 1.18 -11.30 6.50
N PRO A 43 2.46 -11.41 6.11
CA PRO A 43 3.53 -10.63 6.74
C PRO A 43 3.42 -9.14 6.46
N ILE A 44 2.94 -8.72 5.28
CA ILE A 44 2.74 -7.30 4.95
C ILE A 44 1.74 -6.67 5.92
N ILE A 45 0.57 -7.30 6.10
CA ILE A 45 -0.49 -6.82 6.99
C ILE A 45 -0.01 -6.81 8.45
N ALA A 46 0.72 -7.85 8.87
CA ALA A 46 1.30 -7.89 10.21
C ALA A 46 2.27 -6.71 10.46
N VAL A 47 3.15 -6.39 9.48
CA VAL A 47 4.05 -5.24 9.55
C VAL A 47 3.28 -3.93 9.58
N MET A 48 2.17 -3.80 8.84
CA MET A 48 1.32 -2.61 8.86
C MET A 48 0.75 -2.34 10.27
N PHE A 49 0.22 -3.38 10.94
CA PHE A 49 -0.28 -3.23 12.31
C PHE A 49 0.84 -3.00 13.33
N LEU A 50 1.98 -3.67 13.18
CA LEU A 50 3.14 -3.48 14.05
C LEU A 50 3.70 -2.05 13.94
N GLY A 51 3.76 -1.51 12.72
CA GLY A 51 4.15 -0.12 12.48
C GLY A 51 3.19 0.88 13.13
N LEU A 52 1.89 0.63 13.06
CA LEU A 52 0.88 1.44 13.73
C LEU A 52 1.07 1.42 15.26
N TYR A 53 1.28 0.24 15.84
CA TYR A 53 1.57 0.08 17.26
C TYR A 53 2.84 0.84 17.66
N TRP A 54 3.94 0.68 16.93
CA TRP A 54 5.18 1.37 17.24
C TRP A 54 5.07 2.88 17.11
N LEU A 55 4.33 3.36 16.11
CA LEU A 55 4.06 4.78 15.91
C LEU A 55 3.21 5.35 17.07
N ALA A 56 2.22 4.61 17.55
CA ALA A 56 1.38 5.00 18.68
C ALA A 56 2.15 4.97 20.01
N ALA A 57 3.05 4.02 20.18
CA ALA A 57 3.90 3.89 21.37
C ALA A 57 5.13 4.84 21.34
N GLY A 58 5.32 5.63 20.28
CA GLY A 58 6.41 6.60 20.17
C GLY A 58 7.79 6.00 19.88
N PHE A 59 7.86 4.73 19.45
CA PHE A 59 9.13 4.11 19.09
C PHE A 59 9.68 4.67 17.77
N PRO A 60 11.00 4.94 17.66
CA PRO A 60 11.61 5.42 16.41
C PRO A 60 11.37 4.49 15.21
N ALA A 61 11.28 3.18 15.46
CA ALA A 61 10.94 2.17 14.46
C ALA A 61 9.59 2.45 13.76
N GLY A 62 8.63 3.10 14.44
CA GLY A 62 7.36 3.50 13.85
C GLY A 62 7.51 4.49 12.70
N ASN A 63 8.50 5.41 12.76
CA ASN A 63 8.79 6.33 11.67
C ASN A 63 9.44 5.61 10.47
N ILE A 64 10.29 4.61 10.73
CA ILE A 64 10.89 3.77 9.68
C ILE A 64 9.80 2.98 8.95
N VAL A 65 8.91 2.31 9.69
CA VAL A 65 7.80 1.58 9.06
C VAL A 65 6.85 2.53 8.35
N SER A 66 6.60 3.73 8.89
CA SER A 66 5.81 4.77 8.21
C SER A 66 6.42 5.18 6.86
N LEU A 67 7.75 5.29 6.77
CA LEU A 67 8.42 5.57 5.51
C LEU A 67 8.22 4.42 4.50
N ILE A 68 8.39 3.17 4.94
CA ILE A 68 8.18 1.98 4.09
C ILE A 68 6.74 1.93 3.58
N VAL A 69 5.74 2.12 4.46
CA VAL A 69 4.32 2.15 4.08
C VAL A 69 4.00 3.32 3.16
N GLY A 70 4.60 4.49 3.40
CA GLY A 70 4.45 5.66 2.53
C GLY A 70 4.95 5.39 1.10
N ILE A 71 6.12 4.74 0.98
CA ILE A 71 6.66 4.30 -0.32
C ILE A 71 5.77 3.23 -0.95
N ALA A 72 5.28 2.25 -0.17
CA ALA A 72 4.37 1.22 -0.66
C ALA A 72 3.06 1.83 -1.21
N GLY A 73 2.57 2.93 -0.62
CA GLY A 73 1.41 3.68 -1.11
C GLY A 73 1.51 4.15 -2.57
N LEU A 74 2.73 4.28 -3.10
CA LEU A 74 3.00 4.64 -4.49
C LEU A 74 2.89 3.45 -5.47
N PHE A 75 2.92 2.22 -4.96
CA PHE A 75 3.00 1.02 -5.79
C PHE A 75 1.76 0.85 -6.68
N PRO A 76 0.50 0.95 -6.18
CA PRO A 76 -0.69 0.82 -7.03
C PRO A 76 -0.71 1.84 -8.17
N PHE A 77 -0.34 3.09 -7.86
CA PHE A 77 -0.27 4.16 -8.86
C PHE A 77 0.78 3.86 -9.91
N THR A 78 1.97 3.44 -9.49
CA THR A 78 3.08 3.13 -10.38
C THR A 78 2.73 1.96 -11.30
N VAL A 79 2.22 0.86 -10.74
CA VAL A 79 1.85 -0.32 -11.52
C VAL A 79 0.70 -0.01 -12.48
N HIS A 80 -0.41 0.54 -12.03
CA HIS A 80 -1.62 0.63 -12.87
C HIS A 80 -1.73 1.90 -13.72
N LYS A 81 -0.99 2.98 -13.41
CA LYS A 81 -1.02 4.23 -14.20
C LYS A 81 0.22 4.45 -15.05
N LEU A 82 1.37 3.92 -14.64
CA LEU A 82 2.64 4.15 -15.34
C LEU A 82 3.13 2.91 -16.10
N LEU A 83 3.10 1.71 -15.48
CA LEU A 83 3.75 0.52 -16.06
C LEU A 83 2.78 -0.38 -16.85
N VAL A 84 1.64 -0.72 -16.27
CA VAL A 84 0.71 -1.73 -16.79
C VAL A 84 -0.66 -1.09 -17.00
N ARG A 85 -0.89 -0.56 -18.21
CA ARG A 85 -2.19 -0.02 -18.61
C ARG A 85 -3.00 -1.09 -19.33
N ARG A 86 -3.94 -1.72 -18.62
CA ARG A 86 -4.95 -2.60 -19.25
C ARG A 86 -6.32 -1.93 -19.15
N LYS A 87 -7.03 -1.82 -20.28
CA LYS A 87 -8.35 -1.16 -20.34
C LYS A 87 -9.42 -1.87 -19.49
N GLU A 88 -9.23 -3.15 -19.19
CA GLU A 88 -10.25 -3.99 -18.54
C GLU A 88 -10.03 -4.18 -17.03
N HIS A 89 -8.86 -3.82 -16.47
CA HIS A 89 -8.54 -4.05 -15.06
C HIS A 89 -8.38 -2.69 -14.35
N PHE A 90 -8.91 -2.56 -13.13
CA PHE A 90 -8.83 -1.32 -12.33
C PHE A 90 -9.39 -0.07 -13.04
N GLY A 91 -10.43 -0.26 -13.85
CA GLY A 91 -11.03 0.80 -14.68
C GLY A 91 -12.12 1.63 -13.99
N SER A 92 -12.62 1.18 -12.83
CA SER A 92 -13.74 1.82 -12.14
C SER A 92 -13.35 3.19 -11.58
N LEU A 93 -14.34 4.09 -11.42
CA LEU A 93 -14.12 5.40 -10.76
C LEU A 93 -13.56 5.21 -9.34
N THR A 94 -14.12 4.24 -8.60
CA THR A 94 -13.68 3.90 -7.25
C THR A 94 -12.23 3.45 -7.21
N SER A 95 -11.82 2.57 -8.13
CA SER A 95 -10.43 2.10 -8.24
C SER A 95 -9.47 3.26 -8.50
N ASN A 96 -9.82 4.15 -9.43
CA ASN A 96 -9.02 5.33 -9.74
C ASN A 96 -8.84 6.24 -8.51
N ILE A 97 -9.91 6.46 -7.75
CA ILE A 97 -9.86 7.24 -6.51
C ILE A 97 -8.92 6.58 -5.50
N ILE A 98 -9.06 5.27 -5.26
CA ILE A 98 -8.22 4.53 -4.31
C ILE A 98 -6.75 4.62 -4.72
N ILE A 99 -6.43 4.35 -5.98
CA ILE A 99 -5.06 4.35 -6.51
C ILE A 99 -4.41 5.73 -6.39
N ILE A 100 -5.10 6.80 -6.81
CA ILE A 100 -4.57 8.16 -6.76
C ILE A 100 -4.45 8.63 -5.31
N ALA A 101 -5.47 8.39 -4.48
CA ALA A 101 -5.44 8.76 -3.07
C ALA A 101 -4.32 8.03 -2.33
N SER A 102 -4.09 6.73 -2.63
CA SER A 102 -2.98 5.96 -2.07
C SER A 102 -1.63 6.61 -2.40
N GLY A 103 -1.43 7.00 -3.66
CA GLY A 103 -0.22 7.70 -4.08
C GLY A 103 -0.01 9.04 -3.36
N ILE A 104 -1.01 9.91 -3.35
CA ILE A 104 -0.91 11.23 -2.71
C ILE A 104 -0.64 11.10 -1.21
N THR A 105 -1.41 10.27 -0.52
CA THR A 105 -1.27 10.07 0.92
C THR A 105 0.04 9.34 1.27
N GLY A 106 0.51 8.44 0.40
CA GLY A 106 1.80 7.77 0.52
C GLY A 106 2.98 8.73 0.44
N ILE A 107 2.99 9.65 -0.55
CA ILE A 107 4.02 10.70 -0.66
C ILE A 107 4.05 11.55 0.60
N ALA A 108 2.88 12.01 1.06
CA ALA A 108 2.78 12.83 2.26
C ALA A 108 3.32 12.08 3.50
N LEU A 109 3.00 10.80 3.65
CA LEU A 109 3.48 9.98 4.77
C LEU A 109 4.99 9.77 4.71
N ALA A 110 5.54 9.47 3.52
CA ALA A 110 6.97 9.28 3.33
C ALA A 110 7.75 10.57 3.65
N ALA A 111 7.31 11.72 3.13
CA ALA A 111 7.95 13.01 3.39
C ALA A 111 7.96 13.37 4.89
N LEU A 112 6.82 13.18 5.57
CA LEU A 112 6.73 13.41 7.02
C LEU A 112 7.59 12.43 7.83
N SER A 113 7.72 11.19 7.36
CA SER A 113 8.56 10.17 8.01
C SER A 113 10.05 10.52 7.90
N ILE A 114 10.50 10.97 6.72
CA ILE A 114 11.87 11.46 6.50
C ILE A 114 12.18 12.64 7.44
N GLY A 115 11.27 13.62 7.52
CA GLY A 115 11.45 14.77 8.41
C GLY A 115 11.47 14.44 9.91
N ARG A 116 11.07 13.22 10.31
CA ARG A 116 11.18 12.73 11.70
C ARG A 116 12.38 11.83 11.95
N LEU A 117 13.10 11.43 10.90
CA LEU A 117 14.28 10.58 10.97
C LEU A 117 15.59 11.38 10.84
N LEU A 118 15.53 12.60 10.31
CA LEU A 118 16.61 13.58 10.25
C LEU A 118 16.58 14.49 11.49
#